data_AF-A0A7U3Q6G1-F1
#
_entry.id   AF-A0A7U3Q6G1-F1
#
_cell.length_a   1.000
_cell.length_b   1.000
_cell.length_c   1.000
_cell.angle_alpha   90.00
_cell.angle_beta   90.00
_cell.angle_gamma   90.00
#
_symmetry.space_group_name_H-M   'P 1'
#
loop_
_entity.id
_entity.type
_entity.pdbx_description
1 polymer ?
#
loop_
_entity_poly.entity_id
_entity_poly.type
_entity_poly.pdbx_seq_one_letter_code
_entity_poly.pdbx_strand_id
1 'polypeptide(L)'
;MMLEQEERLHRLFANVSDWLKFAEAKNLGLMTLNAAVVAGLTQINFSQDSRFEKIGFYFFTPLATLSFLCALISLFPILAKIESGSKFQKFLSLISNWITKELHFENIHYYGYLKTLSLSTFEDKFLSKVGSTTPFSEYEKELGVQILYNSRITFLKYQLFKIGATVFLFAFLISIVLYLVLCILPTC
;
A
#
# COMPACT_ATOMS: atom_id res chain seq x y z
N MET A 1 11.14 -18.62 30.40
CA MET A 1 11.43 -17.20 30.13
C MET A 1 11.98 -17.00 28.72
N MET A 2 13.11 -17.61 28.31
CA MET A 2 13.60 -17.52 26.90
C MET A 2 12.56 -18.00 25.86
N LEU A 3 11.94 -19.16 26.07
CA LEU A 3 10.92 -19.70 25.14
C LEU A 3 9.69 -18.79 25.00
N GLU A 4 9.32 -18.06 26.05
CA GLU A 4 8.16 -17.17 26.03
C GLU A 4 8.46 -15.87 25.27
N GLN A 5 9.69 -15.37 25.38
CA GLN A 5 10.17 -14.20 24.63
C GLN A 5 10.19 -14.50 23.13
N GLU A 6 10.80 -15.62 22.76
CA GLU A 6 10.89 -16.11 21.38
C GLU A 6 9.49 -16.33 20.79
N GLU A 7 8.57 -16.97 21.52
CA GLU A 7 7.20 -17.19 21.06
C GLU A 7 6.45 -15.88 20.80
N ARG A 8 6.62 -14.87 21.66
CA ARG A 8 6.01 -13.54 21.46
C ARG A 8 6.60 -12.83 20.22
N LEU A 9 7.90 -12.95 19.98
CA LEU A 9 8.54 -12.45 18.75
C LEU A 9 8.00 -13.16 17.51
N HIS A 10 7.86 -14.49 17.55
CA HIS A 10 7.27 -15.25 16.45
C HIS A 10 5.83 -14.83 16.15
N ARG A 11 5.01 -14.61 17.17
CA ARG A 11 3.64 -14.08 16.99
C ARG A 11 3.67 -12.70 16.32
N LEU A 12 4.58 -11.82 16.73
CA LEU A 12 4.73 -10.52 16.10
C LEU A 12 5.20 -10.64 14.64
N PHE A 13 6.16 -11.51 14.36
CA PHE A 13 6.62 -11.80 13.01
C PHE A 13 5.50 -12.34 12.12
N ALA A 14 4.67 -13.26 12.64
CA ALA A 14 3.51 -13.79 11.94
C ALA A 14 2.51 -12.67 11.61
N ASN A 15 2.18 -11.82 12.59
CA ASN A 15 1.27 -10.69 12.38
C ASN A 15 1.77 -9.72 11.29
N VAL A 16 3.05 -9.35 11.33
CA VAL A 16 3.64 -8.46 10.32
C VAL A 16 3.68 -9.12 8.95
N SER A 17 3.99 -10.42 8.89
CA SER A 17 3.95 -11.20 7.66
C SER A 17 2.55 -11.28 7.07
N ASP A 18 1.52 -11.38 7.90
CA ASP A 18 0.13 -11.37 7.43
C ASP A 18 -0.29 -10.00 6.91
N TRP A 19 0.08 -8.89 7.57
CA TRP A 19 -0.15 -7.56 6.99
C TRP A 19 0.57 -7.36 5.66
N LEU A 20 1.77 -7.91 5.49
CA LEU A 20 2.47 -7.89 4.22
C LEU A 20 1.67 -8.62 3.13
N LYS A 21 1.21 -9.86 3.41
CA LYS A 21 0.35 -10.62 2.49
C LYS A 21 -0.93 -9.87 2.15
N PHE A 22 -1.58 -9.24 3.14
CA PHE A 22 -2.77 -8.42 2.90
C PHE A 22 -2.48 -7.20 2.02
N ALA A 23 -1.35 -6.54 2.21
CA ALA A 23 -0.93 -5.41 1.37
C ALA A 23 -0.68 -5.86 -0.07
N GLU A 24 -0.10 -7.04 -0.28
CA GLU A 24 0.10 -7.64 -1.60
C GLU A 24 -1.22 -8.03 -2.26
N ALA A 25 -2.10 -8.71 -1.53
CA ALA A 25 -3.41 -9.10 -2.03
C ALA A 25 -4.25 -7.89 -2.47
N LYS A 26 -4.21 -6.78 -1.71
CA LYS A 26 -4.90 -5.54 -2.06
C LYS A 26 -4.37 -4.91 -3.35
N ASN A 27 -3.05 -4.83 -3.52
CA ASN A 27 -2.46 -4.29 -4.73
C ASN A 27 -2.72 -5.20 -5.94
N LEU A 28 -2.61 -6.53 -5.77
CA LEU A 28 -2.96 -7.48 -6.81
C LEU A 28 -4.43 -7.33 -7.23
N GLY A 29 -5.34 -7.22 -6.27
CA GLY A 29 -6.77 -6.99 -6.54
C GLY A 29 -7.02 -5.69 -7.29
N LEU A 30 -6.36 -4.59 -6.90
CA LEU A 30 -6.45 -3.32 -7.62
C LEU A 30 -5.91 -3.43 -9.06
N MET A 31 -4.78 -4.13 -9.25
CA MET A 31 -4.19 -4.37 -10.56
C MET A 31 -5.14 -5.17 -11.47
N THR A 32 -5.70 -6.27 -10.96
CA THR A 32 -6.69 -7.10 -11.68
C THR A 32 -7.95 -6.31 -12.03
N LEU A 33 -8.47 -5.51 -11.08
CA LEU A 33 -9.63 -4.66 -11.33
C LEU A 33 -9.37 -3.65 -12.45
N ASN A 34 -8.24 -2.95 -12.41
CA ASN A 34 -7.87 -2.01 -13.47
C ASN A 34 -7.76 -2.69 -14.84
N ALA A 35 -7.07 -3.83 -14.90
CA ALA A 35 -6.92 -4.60 -16.13
C ALA A 35 -8.29 -5.06 -16.69
N ALA A 36 -9.17 -5.58 -15.82
CA ALA A 36 -10.48 -6.06 -16.22
C ALA A 36 -11.38 -4.94 -16.77
N VAL A 37 -11.39 -3.77 -16.11
CA VAL A 37 -12.22 -2.63 -16.57
C VAL A 37 -11.70 -2.09 -17.89
N VAL A 38 -10.39 -1.90 -18.04
CA VAL A 38 -9.80 -1.40 -19.30
C VAL A 38 -10.03 -2.41 -20.44
N ALA A 39 -9.83 -3.71 -20.19
CA ALA A 39 -10.13 -4.75 -21.17
C ALA A 39 -11.62 -4.76 -21.56
N GLY A 40 -12.53 -4.62 -20.59
CA GLY A 40 -13.96 -4.50 -20.85
C GLY A 40 -14.29 -3.30 -21.74
N LEU A 41 -13.69 -2.12 -21.48
CA LEU A 41 -13.88 -0.93 -22.32
C LEU A 41 -13.42 -1.16 -23.77
N THR A 42 -12.31 -1.88 -23.97
CA THR A 42 -11.79 -2.17 -25.33
C THR A 42 -12.64 -3.14 -26.14
N GLN A 43 -13.53 -3.90 -25.49
CA GLN A 43 -14.39 -4.89 -26.16
C GLN A 43 -15.77 -4.34 -26.55
N ILE A 44 -16.12 -3.13 -26.10
CA ILE A 44 -17.42 -2.53 -26.41
C ILE A 44 -17.34 -1.86 -27.78
N ASN A 45 -18.27 -2.23 -28.67
CA ASN A 45 -18.46 -1.54 -29.94
C ASN A 45 -19.31 -0.27 -29.71
N PHE A 46 -18.63 0.88 -29.64
CA PHE A 46 -19.29 2.17 -29.49
C PHE A 46 -19.84 2.66 -30.83
N SER A 47 -21.00 3.33 -30.79
CA SER A 47 -21.51 4.09 -31.93
C SER A 47 -20.59 5.28 -32.23
N GLN A 48 -20.54 5.72 -33.49
CA GLN A 48 -19.85 6.97 -33.85
C GLN A 48 -20.31 8.12 -32.93
N ASP A 49 -19.35 8.90 -32.44
CA ASP A 49 -19.54 10.01 -31.49
C ASP A 49 -20.09 9.65 -30.10
N SER A 50 -19.95 8.40 -29.67
CA SER A 50 -20.28 8.00 -28.30
C SER A 50 -19.52 8.84 -27.26
N ARG A 51 -20.29 9.60 -26.48
CA ARG A 51 -19.75 10.37 -25.34
C ARG A 51 -19.13 9.46 -24.29
N PHE A 52 -19.68 8.25 -24.15
CA PHE A 52 -19.16 7.23 -23.25
C PHE A 52 -17.79 6.74 -23.69
N GLU A 53 -17.58 6.52 -25.00
CA GLU A 53 -16.28 6.16 -25.57
C GLU A 53 -15.24 7.25 -25.25
N LYS A 54 -15.61 8.52 -25.48
CA LYS A 54 -14.71 9.65 -25.25
C LYS A 54 -14.30 9.75 -23.78
N ILE A 55 -15.24 9.64 -22.83
CA ILE A 55 -14.93 9.63 -21.40
C ILE A 55 -14.10 8.40 -21.02
N GLY A 56 -14.46 7.22 -21.52
CA GLY A 56 -13.80 5.96 -21.21
C GLY A 56 -12.34 5.92 -21.67
N PHE A 57 -12.06 6.29 -22.92
CA PHE A 57 -10.71 6.19 -23.48
C PHE A 57 -9.84 7.41 -23.19
N TYR A 58 -10.38 8.64 -23.24
CA TYR A 58 -9.55 9.84 -23.07
C TYR A 58 -9.41 10.30 -21.62
N PHE A 59 -10.33 9.94 -20.73
CA PHE A 59 -10.29 10.36 -19.33
C PHE A 59 -10.06 9.19 -18.37
N PHE A 60 -10.91 8.16 -18.42
CA PHE A 60 -10.84 7.05 -17.46
C PHE A 60 -9.59 6.19 -17.65
N THR A 61 -9.34 5.70 -18.88
CA THR A 61 -8.26 4.76 -19.18
C THR A 61 -6.87 5.27 -18.78
N PRO A 62 -6.48 6.54 -19.03
CA PRO A 62 -5.20 7.08 -18.58
C PRO A 62 -5.04 7.06 -17.05
N LEU A 63 -6.09 7.44 -16.31
CA LEU A 63 -6.06 7.42 -14.84
C LEU A 63 -6.07 6.00 -14.27
N ALA A 64 -6.86 5.09 -14.86
CA ALA A 64 -6.84 3.68 -14.52
C ALA A 64 -5.46 3.04 -14.79
N THR A 65 -4.80 3.43 -15.88
CA THR A 65 -3.42 3.01 -16.17
C THR A 65 -2.44 3.51 -15.11
N LEU A 66 -2.56 4.76 -14.66
CA LEU A 66 -1.74 5.28 -13.56
C LEU A 66 -1.98 4.50 -12.25
N SER A 67 -3.23 4.19 -11.92
CA SER A 67 -3.59 3.33 -10.78
C SER A 67 -2.97 1.93 -10.91
N PHE A 68 -3.07 1.32 -12.10
CA PHE A 68 -2.47 0.03 -12.41
C PHE A 68 -0.95 0.05 -12.19
N LEU A 69 -0.26 1.09 -12.65
CA LEU A 69 1.19 1.23 -12.46
C LEU A 69 1.56 1.35 -10.97
N CYS A 70 0.79 2.06 -10.15
CA CYS A 70 1.02 2.09 -8.70
C CYS A 70 0.93 0.69 -8.08
N ALA A 71 -0.09 -0.08 -8.46
CA ALA A 71 -0.29 -1.45 -7.99
C ALA A 71 0.84 -2.38 -8.48
N LEU A 72 1.24 -2.28 -9.75
CA LEU A 72 2.32 -3.07 -10.34
C LEU A 72 3.67 -2.79 -9.68
N ILE A 73 4.01 -1.51 -9.46
CA ILE A 73 5.24 -1.11 -8.76
C ILE A 73 5.31 -1.75 -7.36
N SER A 74 4.16 -1.93 -6.70
CA SER A 74 4.10 -2.52 -5.36
C SER A 74 4.48 -4.01 -5.32
N LEU A 75 4.38 -4.71 -6.46
CA LEU A 75 4.66 -6.15 -6.55
C LEU A 75 6.15 -6.45 -6.74
N PHE A 76 6.94 -5.47 -7.21
CA PHE A 76 8.38 -5.64 -7.33
C PHE A 76 9.06 -5.72 -5.96
N PRO A 77 10.22 -6.37 -5.87
CA PRO A 77 11.04 -6.37 -4.66
C PRO A 77 11.57 -4.94 -4.39
N ILE A 78 10.86 -4.17 -3.56
CA ILE A 78 11.22 -2.78 -3.18
C ILE A 78 12.42 -2.74 -2.20
N LEU A 79 13.04 -3.89 -1.93
CA LEU A 79 14.10 -4.10 -0.94
C LEU A 79 15.24 -3.08 -1.04
N ALA A 80 15.79 -2.87 -2.24
CA ALA A 80 16.90 -1.93 -2.47
C ALA A 80 16.52 -0.45 -2.20
N LYS A 81 15.24 -0.11 -2.30
CA LYS A 81 14.74 1.27 -2.08
C LYS A 81 14.48 1.59 -0.60
N ILE A 82 14.31 0.56 0.23
CA ILE A 82 14.09 0.66 1.68
C ILE A 82 15.41 0.97 2.38
N GLU A 83 16.50 0.32 2.00
CA GLU A 83 17.80 0.47 2.66
C GLU A 83 18.47 1.83 2.37
N SER A 84 18.25 2.41 1.20
CA SER A 84 18.89 3.68 0.83
C SER A 84 18.23 4.95 1.39
N GLY A 85 17.26 4.83 2.31
CA GLY A 85 16.56 5.99 2.89
C GLY A 85 15.97 6.92 1.82
N SER A 86 15.55 6.33 0.70
CA SER A 86 15.51 7.00 -0.59
C SER A 86 14.51 8.16 -0.65
N LYS A 87 14.83 9.19 -1.43
CA LYS A 87 13.92 10.31 -1.78
C LYS A 87 12.52 9.83 -2.20
N PHE A 88 12.44 8.63 -2.77
CA PHE A 88 11.21 7.96 -3.17
C PHE A 88 10.26 7.66 -2.01
N GLN A 89 10.76 7.18 -0.86
CA GLN A 89 9.91 6.91 0.30
C GLN A 89 9.33 8.21 0.87
N LYS A 90 10.15 9.27 0.95
CA LYS A 90 9.68 10.60 1.37
C LYS A 90 8.60 11.13 0.43
N PHE A 91 8.84 11.05 -0.88
CA PHE A 91 7.87 11.45 -1.90
C PHE A 91 6.54 10.69 -1.79
N LEU A 92 6.58 9.35 -1.68
CA LEU A 92 5.39 8.53 -1.47
C LEU A 92 4.62 8.92 -0.20
N SER A 93 5.33 9.14 0.92
CA SER A 93 4.68 9.56 2.16
C SER A 93 4.04 10.94 2.04
N LEU A 94 4.64 11.88 1.30
CA LEU A 94 4.06 13.20 1.08
C LEU A 94 2.75 13.10 0.29
N ILE A 95 2.75 12.35 -0.82
CA ILE A 95 1.54 12.14 -1.62
C ILE A 95 0.47 11.45 -0.78
N SER A 96 0.82 10.36 -0.11
CA SER A 96 -0.19 9.62 0.63
C SER A 96 -0.72 10.37 1.85
N ASN A 97 0.09 11.20 2.51
CA ASN A 97 -0.38 12.03 3.63
C ASN A 97 -1.35 13.12 3.17
N TRP A 98 -1.22 13.57 1.91
CA TRP A 98 -2.20 14.47 1.30
C TRP A 98 -3.56 13.79 1.09
N ILE A 99 -3.56 12.48 0.80
CA ILE A 99 -4.78 11.67 0.67
C ILE A 99 -5.41 11.39 2.04
N THR A 100 -4.60 10.95 3.01
CA THR A 100 -5.08 10.63 4.35
C THR A 100 -3.94 10.79 5.36
N LYS A 101 -4.18 11.59 6.40
CA LYS A 101 -3.21 11.80 7.47
C LYS A 101 -3.03 10.52 8.28
N GLU A 102 -1.81 10.02 8.36
CA GLU A 102 -1.50 8.89 9.23
C GLU A 102 -1.54 9.33 10.70
N LEU A 103 -2.29 8.57 11.50
CA LEU A 103 -2.27 8.72 12.96
C LEU A 103 -0.98 8.06 13.47
N HIS A 104 -0.15 8.85 14.13
CA HIS A 104 1.03 8.34 14.82
C HIS A 104 0.63 7.88 16.23
N PHE A 105 0.75 6.59 16.50
CA PHE A 105 0.56 6.04 17.83
C PHE A 105 1.63 4.98 18.11
N GLU A 106 2.18 5.00 19.32
CA GLU A 106 3.22 4.06 19.73
C GLU A 106 2.60 2.70 20.06
N ASN A 107 2.81 1.71 19.19
CA ASN A 107 2.39 0.35 19.45
C ASN A 107 3.36 -0.62 18.76
N ILE A 108 4.13 -1.38 19.55
CA ILE A 108 5.09 -2.37 19.04
C ILE A 108 4.44 -3.49 18.22
N HIS A 109 3.12 -3.66 18.33
CA HIS A 109 2.40 -4.61 17.50
C HIS A 109 1.99 -4.01 16.16
N TYR A 110 2.08 -2.70 15.93
CA TYR A 110 1.62 -2.07 14.69
C TYR A 110 2.78 -1.87 13.71
N TYR A 111 2.66 -2.41 12.49
CA TYR A 111 3.68 -2.25 11.43
C TYR A 111 4.04 -0.79 11.14
N GLY A 112 3.07 0.13 11.25
CA GLY A 112 3.27 1.56 10.99
C GLY A 112 4.14 2.24 12.04
N TYR A 113 4.20 1.71 13.26
CA TYR A 113 5.14 2.15 14.29
C TYR A 113 6.48 1.41 14.15
N LEU A 114 6.45 0.09 13.97
CA LEU A 114 7.65 -0.73 13.84
C LEU A 114 8.59 -0.26 12.71
N LYS A 115 8.05 0.20 11.57
CA LYS A 115 8.87 0.67 10.45
C LYS A 115 9.89 1.76 10.82
N THR A 116 9.61 2.55 11.87
CA THR A 116 10.43 3.72 12.26
C THR A 116 11.52 3.36 13.26
N LEU A 117 11.49 2.15 13.83
CA LEU A 117 12.41 1.75 14.88
C LEU A 117 13.72 1.21 14.30
N SER A 118 14.82 1.43 15.03
CA SER A 118 16.05 0.64 14.89
C SER A 118 15.89 -0.70 15.60
N LEU A 119 16.78 -1.68 15.31
CA LEU A 119 16.80 -2.96 16.03
C LEU A 119 16.98 -2.76 17.53
N SER A 120 17.92 -1.91 17.95
CA SER A 120 18.15 -1.61 19.37
C SER A 120 16.92 -1.01 20.05
N THR A 121 16.28 -0.01 19.42
CA THR A 121 15.07 0.62 19.98
C THR A 121 13.91 -0.36 20.05
N PHE A 122 13.81 -1.26 19.08
CA PHE A 122 12.79 -2.31 19.07
C PHE A 122 13.02 -3.30 20.21
N GLU A 123 14.25 -3.78 20.38
CA GLU A 123 14.64 -4.68 21.48
C GLU A 123 14.30 -4.05 22.84
N ASP A 124 14.76 -2.82 23.10
CA ASP A 124 14.50 -2.10 24.36
C ASP A 124 12.99 -1.98 24.66
N LYS A 125 12.21 -1.55 23.66
CA LYS A 125 10.75 -1.39 23.80
C LYS A 125 10.04 -2.72 23.97
N PHE A 126 10.48 -3.77 23.28
CA PHE A 126 9.91 -5.09 23.38
C PHE A 126 10.17 -5.70 24.76
N LEU A 127 11.43 -5.69 25.21
CA LEU A 127 11.86 -6.18 26.52
C LEU A 127 11.13 -5.48 27.66
N SER A 128 11.02 -4.14 27.59
CA SER A 128 10.22 -3.34 28.52
C SER A 128 8.75 -3.77 28.55
N LYS A 129 8.15 -4.09 27.40
CA LYS A 129 6.74 -4.50 27.31
C LYS A 129 6.49 -5.90 27.84
N VAL A 130 7.45 -6.81 27.68
CA VAL A 130 7.33 -8.19 28.16
C VAL A 130 7.85 -8.39 29.58
N GLY A 131 8.45 -7.36 30.20
CA GLY A 131 9.02 -7.42 31.54
C GLY A 131 10.29 -8.27 31.62
N SER A 132 11.03 -8.40 30.51
CA SER A 132 12.28 -9.16 30.43
C SER A 132 13.46 -8.19 30.48
N THR A 133 14.53 -8.59 31.17
CA THR A 133 15.84 -7.92 31.13
C THR A 133 16.87 -8.74 30.37
N THR A 134 16.47 -9.90 29.82
CA THR A 134 17.35 -10.77 29.06
C THR A 134 17.50 -10.19 27.65
N PRO A 135 18.71 -9.83 27.21
CA PRO A 135 18.91 -9.30 25.87
C PRO A 135 18.56 -10.35 24.80
N PHE A 136 18.29 -9.90 23.59
CA PHE A 136 18.02 -10.80 22.48
C PHE A 136 19.25 -11.67 22.19
N SER A 137 18.99 -12.96 22.03
CA SER A 137 19.91 -13.89 21.36
C SER A 137 20.12 -13.48 19.90
N GLU A 138 21.17 -14.02 19.26
CA GLU A 138 21.42 -13.75 17.83
C GLU A 138 20.22 -14.13 16.95
N TYR A 139 19.55 -15.25 17.27
CA TYR A 139 18.33 -15.66 16.57
C TYR A 139 17.20 -14.63 16.71
N GLU A 140 16.95 -14.14 17.92
CA GLU A 140 15.92 -13.14 18.17
C GLU A 140 16.25 -11.78 17.52
N LYS A 141 17.54 -11.44 17.40
CA LYS A 141 18.00 -10.27 16.63
C LYS A 141 17.68 -10.43 15.15
N GLU A 142 17.99 -11.58 14.55
CA GLU A 142 17.64 -11.86 13.15
C GLU A 142 16.13 -11.76 12.92
N LEU A 143 15.33 -12.34 13.82
CA LEU A 143 13.87 -12.25 13.77
C LEU A 143 13.39 -10.79 13.92
N GLY A 144 13.99 -10.02 14.81
CA GLY A 144 13.74 -8.59 14.98
C GLY A 144 14.04 -7.80 13.71
N VAL A 145 15.15 -8.08 13.03
CA VAL A 145 15.48 -7.48 11.73
C VAL A 145 14.38 -7.76 10.72
N GLN A 146 13.91 -9.01 10.61
CA GLN A 146 12.85 -9.40 9.70
C GLN A 146 11.51 -8.72 10.02
N ILE A 147 11.14 -8.59 11.29
CA ILE A 147 9.93 -7.87 11.74
C ILE A 147 9.98 -6.41 11.27
N LEU A 148 11.09 -5.72 11.52
CA LEU A 148 11.26 -4.31 11.13
C LEU A 148 11.29 -4.15 9.61
N TYR A 149 11.93 -5.09 8.91
CA TYR A 149 12.03 -5.09 7.46
C TYR A 149 10.67 -5.30 6.80
N ASN A 150 9.93 -6.34 7.20
CA ASN A 150 8.58 -6.60 6.70
C ASN A 150 7.63 -5.46 7.04
N SER A 151 7.80 -4.79 8.19
CA SER A 151 7.01 -3.61 8.54
C SER A 151 7.23 -2.44 7.58
N ARG A 152 8.48 -2.22 7.14
CA ARG A 152 8.81 -1.19 6.13
C ARG A 152 8.25 -1.53 4.75
N ILE A 153 8.36 -2.78 4.31
CA ILE A 153 7.76 -3.24 3.04
C ILE A 153 6.24 -3.06 3.08
N THR A 154 5.61 -3.58 4.13
CA THR A 154 4.15 -3.49 4.36
C THR A 154 3.69 -2.04 4.28
N PHE A 155 4.41 -1.14 4.95
CA PHE A 155 4.11 0.28 4.91
C PHE A 155 4.12 0.84 3.48
N LEU A 156 5.18 0.60 2.71
CA LEU A 156 5.31 1.10 1.36
C LEU A 156 4.23 0.56 0.42
N LYS A 157 3.93 -0.74 0.50
CA LYS A 157 2.86 -1.37 -0.30
C LYS A 157 1.49 -0.77 0.02
N TYR A 158 1.21 -0.44 1.29
CA TYR A 158 0.01 0.30 1.65
C TYR A 158 0.00 1.74 1.11
N GLN A 159 1.12 2.46 1.06
CA GLN A 159 1.16 3.79 0.43
C GLN A 159 0.82 3.72 -1.05
N LEU A 160 1.43 2.78 -1.78
CA LEU A 160 1.17 2.57 -3.21
C LEU A 160 -0.29 2.18 -3.46
N PHE A 161 -0.84 1.29 -2.63
CA PHE A 161 -2.26 0.94 -2.69
C PHE A 161 -3.15 2.15 -2.46
N LYS A 162 -2.89 2.96 -1.42
CA LYS A 162 -3.66 4.18 -1.13
C LYS A 162 -3.68 5.13 -2.32
N ILE A 163 -2.52 5.39 -2.92
CA ILE A 163 -2.40 6.26 -4.09
C ILE A 163 -3.18 5.69 -5.28
N GLY A 164 -2.91 4.44 -5.66
CA GLY A 164 -3.57 3.80 -6.79
C GLY A 164 -5.09 3.72 -6.62
N ALA A 165 -5.56 3.26 -5.46
CA ALA A 165 -6.99 3.14 -5.17
C ALA A 165 -7.69 4.50 -5.21
N THR A 166 -7.04 5.56 -4.72
CA THR A 166 -7.59 6.92 -4.78
C THR A 166 -7.68 7.44 -6.20
N VAL A 167 -6.63 7.23 -7.02
CA VAL A 167 -6.64 7.61 -8.44
C VAL A 167 -7.75 6.87 -9.18
N PHE A 168 -7.90 5.57 -8.96
CA PHE A 168 -8.96 4.78 -9.57
C PHE A 168 -10.35 5.26 -9.16
N LEU A 169 -10.57 5.46 -7.85
CA LEU A 169 -11.85 5.93 -7.33
C LEU A 169 -12.20 7.33 -7.89
N PHE A 170 -11.23 8.22 -7.94
CA PHE A 170 -11.39 9.54 -8.55
C PHE A 170 -11.75 9.44 -10.03
N ALA A 171 -11.01 8.63 -10.80
CA ALA A 171 -11.31 8.39 -12.21
C ALA A 171 -12.74 7.89 -12.41
N PHE A 172 -13.14 6.89 -11.63
CA PHE A 172 -14.47 6.29 -11.71
C PHE A 172 -15.59 7.28 -11.39
N LEU A 173 -15.49 7.99 -10.26
CA LEU A 173 -16.51 8.95 -9.84
C LEU A 173 -16.64 10.13 -10.80
N ILE A 174 -15.51 10.69 -11.27
CA ILE A 174 -15.54 11.81 -12.20
C ILE A 174 -16.05 11.36 -13.58
N SER A 175 -15.72 10.15 -14.04
CA SER A 175 -16.31 9.62 -15.28
C SER A 175 -17.83 9.53 -15.22
N ILE A 176 -18.41 9.12 -14.09
CA ILE A 176 -19.86 9.11 -13.89
C ILE A 176 -20.43 10.53 -13.94
N VAL A 177 -19.82 11.47 -13.20
CA VAL A 177 -20.28 12.87 -13.19
C VAL A 177 -20.19 13.50 -14.58
N LEU A 178 -19.08 13.31 -15.30
CA LEU A 178 -18.90 13.80 -16.67
C LEU A 178 -19.95 13.23 -17.61
N TYR A 179 -20.25 11.93 -17.49
CA TYR A 179 -21.30 11.30 -18.30
C TYR A 179 -22.66 11.93 -18.03
N LEU A 180 -23.05 12.09 -16.76
CA LEU A 180 -24.32 12.71 -16.37
C LEU A 180 -24.43 14.16 -16.87
N VAL A 181 -23.38 14.96 -16.68
CA VAL A 181 -23.33 16.36 -17.14
C VAL A 181 -23.48 16.45 -18.65
N LEU A 182 -22.75 15.62 -19.41
CA LEU A 182 -22.88 15.60 -20.86
C LEU A 182 -24.27 15.16 -21.30
N CYS A 183 -24.91 14.22 -20.61
CA CYS A 183 -26.30 13.80 -20.89
C CYS A 183 -27.32 14.92 -20.68
N ILE A 184 -27.11 15.82 -19.71
CA ILE A 184 -28.01 16.93 -19.40
C ILE A 184 -27.78 18.13 -20.33
N LEU A 185 -26.55 18.35 -20.80
CA LEU A 185 -26.25 19.45 -21.72
C LEU A 185 -26.78 19.13 -23.13
N PRO A 186 -27.63 19.99 -23.72
CA PRO A 186 -28.04 19.84 -25.10
C PRO A 186 -26.81 19.89 -26.01
N THR A 187 -26.78 19.01 -27.01
CA THR A 187 -25.79 19.06 -28.09
C THR A 187 -25.86 20.44 -28.76
N CYS A 188 -24.86 21.30 -28.52
CA CYS A 188 -24.63 22.47 -29.37
C CYS A 188 -24.04 22.03 -30.71
#